data_AF-A0A520NQS4-F1
#
_entry.id   AF-A0A520NQS4-F1
#
_cell.length_a   1.000
_cell.length_b   1.000
_cell.length_c   1.000
_cell.angle_alpha   90.00
_cell.angle_beta   90.00
_cell.angle_gamma   90.00
#
_symmetry.space_group_name_H-M   'P 1'
#
loop_
_entity.id
_entity.type
_entity.pdbx_description
1 polymer ?
#
loop_
_entity_poly.entity_id
_entity_poly.type
_entity_poly.pdbx_seq_one_letter_code
_entity_poly.pdbx_strand_id
1 'polypeptide(L)' 'MILKILVLLLIVGAVWYGFKAIGRRNMKKQTEDARNDRIEGEEMTACEACGTYVTAKPSNCGRERCPY' A
#
# COMPACT_ATOMS: atom_id res chain seq x y z
N MET A 1 23.96 -21.84 -38.79
CA MET A 1 23.42 -22.36 -37.50
C MET A 1 23.84 -21.47 -36.32
N ILE A 2 25.13 -21.19 -36.13
CA ILE A 2 25.66 -20.36 -35.03
C ILE A 2 25.05 -18.94 -34.96
N LEU A 3 24.85 -18.26 -36.10
CA LEU A 3 24.36 -16.88 -36.15
C LEU A 3 22.94 -16.74 -35.56
N LYS A 4 22.08 -17.73 -35.83
CA LYS A 4 20.70 -17.77 -35.33
C LYS A 4 20.65 -17.86 -33.80
N ILE A 5 21.60 -18.60 -33.21
CA ILE A 5 21.69 -18.81 -31.75
C ILE A 5 22.18 -17.53 -31.07
N LEU A 6 23.15 -16.82 -31.66
CA LEU A 6 23.64 -15.54 -31.14
C LEU A 6 22.55 -14.47 -31.13
N VAL A 7 21.76 -14.38 -32.21
CA VAL A 7 20.65 -13.42 -32.30
C VAL A 7 19.60 -13.72 -31.23
N LEU A 8 19.26 -14.99 -31.02
CA LEU A 8 18.32 -15.39 -29.97
C LEU A 8 18.81 -15.01 -28.56
N LEU A 9 20.07 -15.29 -28.23
CA LEU A 9 20.65 -14.91 -26.94
C LEU A 9 20.68 -13.40 -26.72
N LEU A 10 20.96 -12.63 -27.79
CA LEU A 10 20.99 -11.17 -27.73
C LEU A 10 19.59 -10.61 -27.43
N ILE A 11 18.55 -11.11 -28.11
CA ILE A 11 17.16 -10.70 -27.87
C ILE A 11 16.73 -11.03 -26.44
N VAL A 12 17.00 -12.24 -25.96
CA VAL A 12 16.67 -12.66 -24.59
C VAL A 12 17.38 -11.77 -23.56
N GLY A 13 18.68 -11.49 -23.77
CA GLY A 13 19.46 -10.59 -22.92
C GLY A 13 18.90 -9.16 -22.91
N ALA A 14 18.53 -8.64 -24.08
CA ALA A 14 17.95 -7.31 -24.23
C ALA A 14 16.60 -7.19 -23.51
N VAL A 15 15.72 -8.18 -23.62
CA VAL A 15 14.41 -8.20 -22.93
C VAL A 15 14.60 -8.28 -21.42
N TRP A 16 15.50 -9.15 -20.94
CA TRP A 16 15.81 -9.28 -19.52
C TRP A 16 16.34 -7.97 -18.94
N TYR A 17 17.27 -7.32 -19.64
CA TYR A 17 17.87 -6.07 -19.20
C TYR A 17 16.88 -4.89 -19.29
N GLY A 18 16.06 -4.86 -20.34
CA GLY A 18 15.02 -3.86 -20.55
C GLY A 18 13.96 -3.89 -19.46
N PHE A 19 13.43 -5.09 -19.15
CA PHE A 19 12.41 -5.25 -18.11
C PHE A 19 12.96 -4.96 -16.70
N LYS A 20 14.18 -5.41 -16.39
CA LYS A 20 14.85 -5.13 -15.11
C LYS A 20 15.13 -3.63 -14.88
N ALA A 21 15.40 -2.88 -15.96
CA ALA A 21 15.58 -1.44 -15.88
C ALA A 21 14.24 -0.69 -15.70
N ILE A 22 13.15 -1.20 -16.26
CA ILE A 22 11.79 -0.63 -16.14
C ILE A 22 11.21 -0.82 -14.73
N GLY A 23 11.46 -1.94 -14.05
CA GLY A 23 10.99 -2.16 -12.67
C GLY A 23 11.49 -1.11 -11.67
N ARG A 24 12.71 -0.59 -11.84
CA ARG A 24 13.27 0.47 -10.97
C ARG A 24 12.66 1.85 -11.19
N ARG A 25 12.00 2.09 -12.33
CA ARG A 25 11.30 3.37 -12.59
C ARG A 25 9.91 3.40 -11.96
N ASN A 26 9.25 2.25 -11.80
CA ASN A 26 7.96 2.17 -11.11
C ASN A 26 8.07 2.33 -9.59
N MET A 27 9.21 1.96 -8.99
CA MET A 27 9.44 2.16 -7.54
C MET A 27 9.50 3.65 -7.14
N LYS A 28 9.92 4.56 -8.02
CA LYS A 28 9.98 5.99 -7.67
C LYS A 28 8.58 6.63 -7.55
N LYS A 29 7.60 6.17 -8.33
CA LYS A 29 6.21 6.63 -8.22
C LYS A 29 5.52 6.04 -7.00
N GLN A 30 5.77 4.76 -6.72
CA GLN A 30 5.14 4.08 -5.58
C GLN A 30 5.53 4.68 -4.21
N THR A 31 6.73 5.25 -4.07
CA THR A 31 7.14 5.90 -2.81
C THR A 31 6.54 7.29 -2.61
N GLU A 32 6.22 8.02 -3.69
CA GLU A 32 5.50 9.30 -3.59
C GLU A 32 4.00 9.08 -3.33
N ASP A 33 3.38 8.11 -4.01
CA ASP A 33 1.99 7.74 -3.77
C ASP A 33 1.79 7.12 -2.37
N ALA A 34 2.73 6.30 -1.87
CA ALA A 34 2.68 5.74 -0.52
C ALA A 34 2.96 6.76 0.61
N ARG A 35 3.47 7.96 0.29
CA ARG A 35 3.59 9.06 1.27
C ARG A 35 2.33 9.90 1.36
N ASN A 36 1.59 10.04 0.26
CA ASN A 36 0.36 10.81 0.20
C ASN A 36 -0.88 10.00 0.65
N ASP A 37 -0.85 8.68 0.49
CA ASP A 37 -1.95 7.78 0.86
C ASP A 37 -1.78 7.14 2.24
N ARG A 38 -1.16 7.87 3.19
CA ARG A 38 -1.29 7.54 4.61
C ARG A 38 -2.67 8.01 5.04
N ILE A 39 -3.69 7.24 4.72
CA ILE A 39 -4.94 7.28 5.47
C ILE A 39 -4.54 6.93 6.90
N GLU A 40 -4.43 7.95 7.76
CA GLU A 40 -4.31 7.77 9.19
C GLU A 40 -5.58 7.04 9.63
N GLY A 41 -5.49 5.71 9.73
CA GLY A 41 -6.57 4.92 10.27
C GLY A 41 -6.74 5.30 11.73
N GLU A 42 -7.78 6.09 12.04
CA GLU A 42 -8.16 6.34 13.42
C GLU A 42 -8.52 5.00 14.08
N GLU A 43 -7.88 4.74 15.22
CA GLU A 43 -8.12 3.52 15.99
C GLU A 43 -9.55 3.55 16.55
N MET A 44 -10.41 2.69 15.99
CA MET A 44 -11.78 2.53 16.48
C MET A 44 -11.78 1.67 17.74
N THR A 45 -12.19 2.25 18.86
CA THR A 45 -12.31 1.55 20.14
C THR A 45 -13.77 1.44 20.56
N ALA A 46 -14.13 0.35 21.24
CA ALA A 46 -15.48 0.20 21.78
C ALA A 46 -15.64 1.03 23.05
N CYS A 47 -16.73 1.80 23.16
CA CYS A 47 -17.08 2.52 24.37
C CYS A 47 -17.41 1.53 25.50
N GLU A 48 -16.81 1.71 26.68
CA GLU A 48 -17.02 0.83 27.84
C GLU A 48 -18.47 0.90 28.39
N ALA A 49 -19.17 2.01 28.18
CA ALA A 49 -20.52 2.22 28.69
C ALA A 49 -21.64 1.63 27.80
N CYS A 50 -21.49 1.64 26.48
CA CYS A 50 -22.55 1.21 25.55
C CYS A 50 -22.10 0.28 24.42
N GLY A 51 -20.82 -0.07 24.33
CA GLY A 51 -20.27 -0.96 23.30
C GLY A 51 -20.22 -0.38 21.89
N THR A 52 -20.57 0.90 21.70
CA THR A 52 -20.50 1.54 20.39
C THR A 52 -19.05 1.86 20.02
N TYR A 53 -18.65 1.56 18.79
CA TYR A 53 -17.33 1.89 18.27
C TYR A 53 -17.21 3.39 17.98
N VAL A 54 -16.17 4.01 18.51
CA VAL A 54 -15.85 5.45 18.39
C VAL A 54 -14.36 5.66 18.17
N THR A 55 -13.99 6.81 17.59
CA THR A 55 -12.60 7.14 17.23
C THR A 55 -11.80 7.76 18.39
N ALA A 56 -12.46 8.10 19.50
CA ALA A 56 -11.82 8.63 20.70
C ALA A 56 -12.08 7.70 21.89
N LYS A 57 -11.17 7.68 22.88
CA LYS A 57 -11.25 6.87 24.11
C LYS A 57 -11.67 7.69 25.35
N PRO A 58 -12.88 8.28 25.42
CA PRO A 58 -13.45 8.78 26.67
C PRO A 58 -14.17 7.65 27.43
N SER A 59 -14.34 7.82 28.75
CA SER A 59 -15.16 6.92 29.58
C SER A 59 -16.63 6.86 29.11
N ASN A 60 -17.11 7.90 28.43
CA ASN A 60 -18.43 7.98 27.83
C ASN A 60 -18.38 8.56 26.40
N CYS A 61 -19.02 7.91 25.44
CA CYS A 61 -18.97 8.30 24.02
C CYS A 61 -19.83 9.53 23.64
N GLY A 62 -20.49 10.19 24.61
CA GLY A 62 -21.28 11.42 24.38
C GLY A 62 -22.57 11.25 23.56
N ARG A 63 -22.97 10.03 23.21
CA ARG A 63 -24.23 9.78 22.48
C ARG A 63 -25.44 9.89 23.41
N GLU A 64 -26.54 10.44 22.90
CA GLU A 64 -27.81 10.62 23.63
C GLU A 64 -28.42 9.33 24.19
N ARG A 65 -28.10 8.18 23.58
CA ARG A 65 -28.56 6.84 24.03
C ARG A 65 -27.48 6.06 24.76
N CYS A 66 -26.32 6.65 25.04
CA CYS A 66 -25.31 6.04 25.88
C CYS A 66 -25.72 6.24 27.34
N PRO A 67 -25.94 5.17 28.13
CA PRO A 67 -26.06 5.32 29.57
C PRO A 67 -24.73 5.89 30.08
N TYR A 68 -24.79 7.02 30.77
CA TYR A 68 -23.60 7.70 31.31
C TYR A 68 -22.98 6.91 32.46
#